data_AF-A0A3D1Q8M0-F1
#
_entry.id   AF-A0A3D1Q8M0-F1
#
_cell.length_a   1.000
_cell.length_b   1.000
_cell.length_c   1.000
_cell.angle_alpha   90.00
_cell.angle_beta   90.00
_cell.angle_gamma   90.00
#
_symmetry.space_group_name_H-M   'P 1'
#
loop_
_entity.id
_entity.type
_entity.pdbx_description
1 polymer ?
#
loop_
_entity_poly.entity_id
_entity_poly.type
_entity_poly.pdbx_seq_one_letter_code
_entity_poly.pdbx_strand_id
1 'polypeptide(L)' 'MLPRPNFSPEELSVARRLEKYFSNADMDFLEKVFQAQLIASYELESGQPATETERIQIMTFMDTLDTIWHKLTRP' A
#
# COMPACT_ATOMS: atom_id res chain seq x y z
N MET A 1 -18.70 12.72 -0.53
CA MET A 1 -17.34 12.48 -1.03
C MET A 1 -16.38 13.04 0.01
N LEU A 2 -15.65 12.18 0.72
CA LEU A 2 -14.61 12.63 1.64
C LEU A 2 -13.52 13.40 0.85
N PRO A 3 -12.92 14.46 1.41
CA PRO A 3 -11.82 15.15 0.76
C PRO A 3 -10.74 14.11 0.46
N ARG A 4 -10.45 13.91 -0.82
CA ARG A 4 -9.37 13.01 -1.22
C ARG A 4 -8.08 13.60 -0.65
N PRO A 5 -7.31 12.87 0.16
CA PRO A 5 -6.06 13.39 0.67
C PRO A 5 -5.16 13.81 -0.49
N ASN A 6 -4.36 14.86 -0.27
CA ASN A 6 -3.41 15.32 -1.28
C ASN A 6 -2.28 14.28 -1.40
N PHE A 7 -2.44 13.35 -2.35
CA PHE A 7 -1.47 12.32 -2.63
C PHE A 7 -0.33 12.84 -3.52
N SER A 8 0.90 12.47 -3.18
CA SER A 8 2.06 12.67 -4.03
C SER A 8 1.93 11.83 -5.32
N PRO A 9 2.73 12.12 -6.36
CA PRO A 9 2.73 11.30 -7.58
C PRO A 9 3.03 9.82 -7.33
N GLU A 10 3.91 9.54 -6.35
CA GLU A 10 4.25 8.17 -5.94
C GLU A 10 3.08 7.48 -5.25
N GLU A 11 2.44 8.15 -4.29
CA GLU A 11 1.26 7.64 -3.59
C GLU A 11 0.09 7.40 -4.57
N LEU A 12 -0.11 8.28 -5.55
CA LEU A 12 -1.09 8.09 -6.61
C LEU A 12 -0.78 6.86 -7.49
N SER A 13 0.49 6.63 -7.79
CA SER A 13 0.92 5.43 -8.53
C SER A 13 0.61 4.17 -7.75
N VAL A 14 0.94 4.13 -6.45
CA VAL A 14 0.62 3.03 -5.55
C VAL A 14 -0.90 2.84 -5.41
N ALA A 15 -1.66 3.91 -5.19
CA ALA A 15 -3.11 3.85 -5.07
C ALA A 15 -3.76 3.22 -6.33
N ARG A 16 -3.32 3.62 -7.53
CA ARG A 16 -3.79 3.02 -8.79
C ARG A 16 -3.44 1.54 -8.91
N ARG A 17 -2.24 1.14 -8.44
CA ARG A 17 -1.84 -0.28 -8.42
C ARG A 17 -2.72 -1.09 -7.47
N LEU A 18 -3.05 -0.56 -6.29
CA LEU A 18 -3.96 -1.20 -5.34
C LEU A 18 -5.36 -1.37 -5.92
N GLU A 19 -5.91 -0.32 -6.54
CA GLU A 19 -7.23 -0.39 -7.18
C GLU A 19 -7.28 -1.43 -8.30
N LYS A 20 -6.18 -1.57 -9.07
CA LYS A 20 -6.07 -2.60 -10.10
C LYS A 20 -5.96 -4.00 -9.48
N TYR A 21 -5.12 -4.17 -8.47
CA TYR A 21 -4.86 -5.46 -7.83
C TYR A 21 -6.12 -6.01 -7.15
N PHE A 22 -6.84 -5.16 -6.42
CA PHE A 22 -8.08 -5.50 -5.71
C PHE A 22 -9.33 -5.17 -6.53
N SER A 23 -9.24 -5.09 -7.86
CA SER A 23 -10.34 -4.66 -8.74
C SER A 23 -11.60 -5.52 -8.64
N ASN A 24 -11.45 -6.79 -8.26
CA ASN A 24 -12.56 -7.74 -8.10
C ASN A 24 -12.96 -7.97 -6.63
N ALA A 25 -12.34 -7.26 -5.69
CA ALA A 25 -12.66 -7.38 -4.27
C ALA A 25 -13.71 -6.34 -3.87
N ASP A 26 -14.72 -6.79 -3.13
CA ASP A 26 -15.68 -5.89 -2.48
C ASP A 26 -15.04 -5.31 -1.20
N MET A 27 -14.14 -4.36 -1.41
CA MET A 27 -13.38 -3.67 -0.36
C MET A 27 -13.29 -2.18 -0.69
N ASP A 28 -13.39 -1.34 0.33
CA ASP A 28 -13.10 0.08 0.21
C ASP A 28 -11.58 0.33 0.06
N PHE A 29 -11.20 1.58 -0.23
CA PHE A 29 -9.79 1.91 -0.46
C PHE A 29 -8.93 1.77 0.81
N LEU A 30 -9.50 2.05 1.99
CA LEU A 30 -8.79 1.92 3.25
C LEU A 30 -8.50 0.44 3.55
N GLU A 31 -9.48 -0.44 3.35
CA GLU A 31 -9.35 -1.89 3.47
C GLU A 31 -8.28 -2.41 2.49
N LYS A 32 -8.27 -1.94 1.25
CA LYS A 32 -7.25 -2.30 0.24
C LYS A 32 -5.84 -1.92 0.71
N VAL A 33 -5.66 -0.73 1.29
CA VAL A 33 -4.38 -0.27 1.84
C VAL A 33 -3.94 -1.17 3.01
N PHE A 34 -4.86 -1.47 3.93
CA PHE A 34 -4.60 -2.36 5.05
C PHE A 34 -4.17 -3.76 4.61
N GLN A 35 -4.90 -4.36 3.66
CA GLN A 35 -4.56 -5.67 3.12
C GLN A 35 -3.19 -5.67 2.42
N ALA A 36 -2.85 -4.60 1.70
CA ALA A 36 -1.54 -4.46 1.08
C ALA A 36 -0.40 -4.39 2.11
N GLN A 37 -0.60 -3.71 3.24
CA GLN A 37 0.38 -3.68 4.34
C GLN A 37 0.60 -5.08 4.93
N LEU A 38 -0.48 -5.86 5.12
CA LEU A 38 -0.38 -7.24 5.61
C LEU A 38 0.39 -8.14 4.64
N ILE A 39 0.11 -8.04 3.34
CA ILE A 39 0.82 -8.82 2.31
C ILE A 39 2.31 -8.46 2.31
N ALA A 40 2.64 -7.17 2.27
CA ALA A 40 4.03 -6.72 2.26
C ALA A 40 4.80 -7.13 3.52
N SER A 41 4.16 -7.05 4.69
CA SER A 41 4.76 -7.51 5.97
C SER A 41 5.02 -9.02 5.93
N TYR A 42 4.04 -9.80 5.46
CA TYR A 42 4.20 -11.24 5.31
C TYR A 42 5.34 -11.61 4.35
N GLU A 43 5.48 -10.90 3.22
CA GLU A 43 6.58 -11.14 2.28
C GLU A 43 7.95 -10.89 2.94
N LEU A 44 8.09 -9.84 3.73
CA LEU A 44 9.33 -9.55 4.47
C LEU A 44 9.65 -10.60 5.54
N GLU A 45 8.64 -11.05 6.29
CA GLU A 45 8.78 -11.99 7.41
C GLU A 45 9.00 -13.43 6.95
N SER A 46 8.35 -13.84 5.85
CA SER A 46 8.43 -15.20 5.32
C SER A 46 9.76 -15.51 4.60
N GLY A 47 10.69 -14.55 4.55
CA GLY A 47 11.97 -14.71 3.88
C GLY A 47 11.82 -14.83 2.36
N GLN A 48 10.69 -14.36 1.80
CA GLN A 48 10.40 -14.39 0.37
C GLN A 48 11.15 -13.37 -0.50
N PRO A 49 11.80 -12.29 -0.01
CA PRO A 49 12.66 -11.52 -0.90
C PRO A 49 13.87 -12.40 -1.22
N ALA A 50 13.96 -12.87 -2.46
CA ALA A 50 15.07 -13.67 -2.94
C ALA A 50 16.38 -12.85 -2.97
N THR A 51 16.24 -11.52 -2.95
CA THR A 51 17.35 -10.56 -2.98
C THR A 51 17.15 -9.37 -2.04
N GLU A 52 18.26 -8.74 -1.64
CA GLU A 52 18.23 -7.49 -0.87
C GLU A 52 17.54 -6.35 -1.63
N THR A 53 17.63 -6.35 -2.97
CA THR A 53 16.94 -5.37 -3.81
C THR A 53 15.42 -5.48 -3.69
N GLU A 54 14.87 -6.70 -3.70
CA GLU A 54 13.44 -6.92 -3.50
C GLU A 54 13.01 -6.53 -2.09
N ARG A 55 13.84 -6.83 -1.07
CA ARG A 55 13.59 -6.38 0.30
C ARG A 55 13.46 -4.85 0.37
N ILE A 56 14.40 -4.11 -0.22
CA ILE A 56 14.37 -2.65 -0.26
C ILE A 56 13.10 -2.15 -0.96
N GLN A 57 12.72 -2.77 -2.09
CA GLN A 57 11.50 -2.39 -2.82
C GLN A 57 10.23 -2.62 -1.99
N ILE A 58 10.12 -3.74 -1.27
CA ILE A 58 8.97 -4.02 -0.41
C ILE A 58 8.94 -3.03 0.76
N MET A 59 10.08 -2.71 1.36
CA MET A 59 10.17 -1.69 2.42
C MET A 59 9.72 -0.31 1.92
N THR A 60 10.21 0.16 0.77
CA THR A 60 9.79 1.44 0.17
C THR A 60 8.29 1.44 -0.15
N PHE A 61 7.77 0.30 -0.62
CA PHE A 61 6.33 0.15 -0.85
C PHE A 61 5.54 0.26 0.46
N MET A 62 6.00 -0.39 1.53
CA MET A 62 5.42 -0.30 2.88
C MET A 62 5.41 1.13 3.40
N ASP A 63 6.53 1.86 3.29
CA ASP A 63 6.61 3.26 3.72
C ASP A 63 5.55 4.12 3.00
N THR A 64 5.35 3.88 1.70
CA THR A 64 4.32 4.58 0.91
C THR A 64 2.90 4.20 1.35
N LEU A 65 2.65 2.93 1.71
CA LEU A 65 1.36 2.52 2.25
C LEU A 65 1.08 3.18 3.59
N ASP A 66 2.09 3.31 4.45
CA ASP A 66 1.97 3.97 5.75
C ASP A 66 1.65 5.47 5.60
N THR A 67 2.26 6.16 4.63
CA THR A 67 1.90 7.57 4.37
C THR A 67 0.47 7.72 3.86
N ILE A 68 0.03 6.83 2.96
CA ILE A 68 -1.35 6.80 2.46
C ILE A 68 -2.31 6.53 3.61
N TRP A 69 -2.04 5.51 4.42
CA TRP A 69 -2.86 5.14 5.58
C TRP A 69 -3.02 6.33 6.53
N HIS A 70 -1.92 6.95 6.95
CA HIS A 70 -1.96 8.12 7.81
C HIS A 70 -2.77 9.29 7.24
N LYS A 71 -2.74 9.48 5.93
CA LYS A 71 -3.54 10.53 5.25
C LYS A 71 -5.03 10.20 5.20
N LEU A 72 -5.40 8.92 5.23
CA LEU A 72 -6.79 8.47 5.20
C LEU A 72 -7.42 8.39 6.59
N THR A 73 -6.62 8.10 7.63
CA THR A 73 -7.13 7.86 8.99
C THR A 73 -6.98 9.06 9.93
N ARG A 74 -6.28 10.13 9.52
CA ARG A 74 -6.20 11.36 10.32
C ARG A 74 -7.41 12.27 10.02
N PRO A 75 -8.05 12.81 11.07
CA PRO A 75 -9.22 13.69 10.95
C PRO A 75 -8.90 15.05 10.31
#